data_AF-A0A812YTH7-F1
#
_entry.id   AF-A0A812YTH7-F1
#
_cell.length_a   1.000
_cell.length_b   1.000
_cell.length_c   1.000
_cell.angle_alpha   90.00
_cell.angle_beta   90.00
_cell.angle_gamma   90.00
#
_symmetry.space_group_name_H-M   'P 1'
#
loop_
_entity.id
_entity.type
_entity.pdbx_description
1 polymer ?
#
loop_
_entity_poly.entity_id
_entity_poly.type
_entity_poly.pdbx_seq_one_letter_code
_entity_poly.pdbx_strand_id
1 'polypeptide(L)'
;MWLYDPPERASFHIKEYWRNVQHLDFYPKLGIREEDWPHCIPLSWHVDGVKVYRSQKAWVYSFGCCTRKGPSIDTKLLFLLFREQEMMKPDTHDEVGVIIAYVMRVLMTGMFPDVQWDGAPWPSNSLESKRAGQPFAGGWRACFAAFKADLEARAMVHKMVRNWSCNSICEHCLASKLPELSYGDFSDGASYLQFMFTHDEFLELNPAHRQSSWINVPGWTKDRNLDGIGPLLIASLLSDHYEELHEHKLTLKQLEELLQTDAWPHYKQWVRAAACNFL
;
A
#
# COMPACT_ATOMS: atom_id res chain seq x y z
N MET A 1 -9.68 -16.60 -11.03
CA MET A 1 -11.06 -16.07 -10.89
C MET A 1 -11.33 -15.82 -9.42
N TRP A 2 -11.77 -14.63 -8.99
CA TRP A 2 -12.66 -14.42 -7.81
C TRP A 2 -13.37 -13.06 -7.93
N LEU A 3 -14.03 -12.87 -9.07
CA LEU A 3 -15.22 -12.01 -9.15
C LEU A 3 -16.34 -12.83 -8.48
N TYR A 4 -16.91 -12.32 -7.39
CA TYR A 4 -17.97 -12.93 -6.56
C TYR A 4 -17.52 -13.98 -5.53
N ASP A 5 -16.71 -13.58 -4.55
CA ASP A 5 -16.83 -14.26 -3.26
C ASP A 5 -18.27 -14.09 -2.74
N PRO A 6 -18.93 -15.17 -2.31
CA PRO A 6 -20.22 -15.06 -1.66
C PRO A 6 -20.10 -14.12 -0.44
N PRO A 7 -21.04 -13.19 -0.21
CA PRO A 7 -20.97 -12.24 0.91
C PRO A 7 -20.71 -12.91 2.27
N GLU A 8 -21.17 -14.13 2.46
CA GLU A 8 -20.96 -14.95 3.66
C GLU A 8 -19.49 -15.34 3.91
N ARG A 9 -18.62 -15.31 2.90
CA ARG A 9 -17.18 -15.60 3.03
C ARG A 9 -16.32 -14.37 3.28
N ALA A 10 -16.86 -13.17 3.08
CA ALA A 10 -16.08 -11.93 3.19
C ALA A 10 -15.39 -11.79 4.55
N SER A 11 -16.14 -12.01 5.65
CA SER A 11 -15.61 -11.94 7.01
C SER A 11 -14.50 -12.97 7.28
N PHE A 12 -14.58 -14.16 6.67
CA PHE A 12 -13.55 -15.19 6.80
C PHE A 12 -12.24 -14.74 6.13
N HIS A 13 -12.28 -14.30 4.87
CA HIS A 13 -11.09 -13.84 4.14
C HIS A 13 -10.46 -12.60 4.76
N ILE A 14 -11.28 -11.69 5.30
CA ILE A 14 -10.79 -10.52 6.03
C ILE A 14 -10.07 -10.95 7.32
N LYS A 15 -10.66 -11.88 8.09
CA LYS A 15 -10.01 -12.42 9.29
C LYS A 15 -8.67 -13.09 8.97
N GLU A 16 -8.63 -13.86 7.89
CA GLU A 16 -7.41 -14.51 7.41
C GLU A 16 -6.35 -13.49 7.01
N TYR A 17 -6.73 -12.42 6.30
CA TYR A 17 -5.81 -11.33 5.96
C TYR A 17 -5.13 -10.77 7.20
N TRP A 18 -5.91 -10.36 8.21
CA TRP A 18 -5.36 -9.77 9.43
C TRP A 18 -4.46 -10.74 10.18
N ARG A 19 -4.87 -12.01 10.30
CA ARG A 19 -4.05 -13.06 10.89
C ARG A 19 -2.67 -13.19 10.21
N ASN A 20 -2.65 -13.09 8.88
CA ASN A 20 -1.43 -13.26 8.10
C ASN A 20 -0.50 -12.05 8.15
N VAL A 21 -0.99 -10.87 8.52
CA VAL A 21 -0.20 -9.64 8.55
C VAL A 21 0.02 -9.06 9.94
N GLN A 22 -0.56 -9.66 10.98
CA GLN A 22 -0.47 -9.14 12.36
C GLN A 22 0.95 -9.05 12.92
N HIS A 23 1.89 -9.80 12.34
CA HIS A 23 3.30 -9.80 12.74
C HIS A 23 4.11 -8.66 12.11
N LEU A 24 3.52 -7.90 11.18
CA LEU A 24 4.19 -6.79 10.50
C LEU A 24 4.11 -5.50 11.34
N ASP A 25 5.11 -4.65 11.21
CA ASP A 25 5.33 -3.39 11.95
C ASP A 25 4.14 -2.41 11.93
N PHE A 26 3.38 -2.42 10.83
CA PHE A 26 2.24 -1.54 10.64
C PHE A 26 1.02 -1.93 11.46
N TYR A 27 0.87 -3.23 11.79
CA TYR A 27 -0.33 -3.75 12.44
C TYR A 27 -0.53 -3.18 13.85
N PRO A 28 0.49 -3.15 14.74
CA PRO A 28 0.36 -2.49 16.04
C PRO A 28 -0.08 -1.02 15.96
N LYS A 29 0.31 -0.32 14.89
CA LYS A 29 -0.04 1.10 14.66
C LYS A 29 -1.51 1.30 14.28
N LEU A 30 -2.23 0.25 13.89
CA LEU A 30 -3.67 0.32 13.59
C LEU A 30 -4.54 0.29 14.84
N GLY A 31 -4.06 -0.29 15.95
CA GLY A 31 -4.85 -0.40 17.18
C GLY A 31 -6.13 -1.23 17.04
N ILE A 32 -6.21 -2.12 16.03
CA ILE A 32 -7.34 -3.03 15.86
C ILE A 32 -7.17 -4.30 16.70
N ARG A 33 -8.29 -4.83 17.19
CA ARG A 33 -8.33 -6.03 18.02
C ARG A 33 -8.79 -7.23 17.19
N GLU A 34 -8.46 -8.45 17.64
CA GLU A 34 -8.78 -9.68 16.90
C GLU A 34 -10.29 -9.87 16.72
N GLU A 35 -11.09 -9.47 17.71
CA GLU A 35 -12.56 -9.50 17.63
C GLU A 35 -13.13 -8.60 16.53
N ASP A 36 -12.41 -7.53 16.15
CA ASP A 36 -12.83 -6.59 15.13
C ASP A 36 -12.45 -7.08 13.72
N TRP A 37 -11.53 -8.04 13.59
CA TRP A 37 -11.01 -8.51 12.29
C TRP A 37 -12.08 -8.89 11.28
N PRO A 38 -13.11 -9.70 11.60
CA PRO A 38 -14.10 -10.14 10.61
C PRO A 38 -14.90 -8.99 9.96
N HIS A 39 -14.82 -7.78 10.53
CA HIS A 39 -15.54 -6.60 10.09
C HIS A 39 -14.63 -5.39 9.82
N CYS A 40 -13.29 -5.50 9.88
CA CYS A 40 -12.39 -4.43 9.40
C CYS A 40 -11.84 -4.73 8.01
N ILE A 41 -12.31 -4.02 6.99
CA ILE A 41 -11.86 -4.20 5.61
C ILE A 41 -10.43 -3.65 5.45
N PRO A 42 -9.45 -4.45 4.98
CA PRO A 42 -8.10 -3.97 4.71
C PRO A 42 -8.06 -3.18 3.39
N LEU A 43 -7.85 -1.87 3.47
CA LEU A 43 -7.83 -0.99 2.30
C LEU A 43 -6.41 -0.79 1.75
N SER A 44 -6.27 -1.04 0.46
CA SER A 44 -5.11 -0.66 -0.34
C SER A 44 -5.42 0.62 -1.10
N TRP A 45 -4.67 1.68 -0.81
CA TRP A 45 -4.65 2.89 -1.62
C TRP A 45 -3.77 2.69 -2.84
N HIS A 46 -4.14 3.35 -3.93
CA HIS A 46 -3.44 3.29 -5.20
C HIS A 46 -3.34 4.69 -5.81
N VAL A 47 -2.13 5.07 -6.22
CA VAL A 47 -1.85 6.34 -6.89
C VAL A 47 -1.11 6.08 -8.19
N ASP A 48 -1.55 6.73 -9.26
CA ASP A 48 -0.93 6.62 -10.58
C ASP A 48 -0.98 7.95 -11.35
N GLY A 49 0.09 8.21 -12.10
CA GLY A 49 0.27 9.37 -12.97
C GLY A 49 0.00 8.98 -14.43
N VAL A 50 -1.27 8.96 -14.83
CA VAL A 50 -1.69 8.46 -16.14
C VAL A 50 -1.50 9.53 -17.21
N LYS A 51 -0.76 9.21 -18.27
CA LYS A 51 -0.64 10.07 -19.46
C LYS A 51 -1.95 10.06 -20.26
N VAL A 52 -2.58 11.22 -20.40
CA VAL A 52 -3.87 11.38 -21.10
C VAL A 52 -3.63 11.71 -22.58
N TYR A 53 -2.83 12.75 -22.86
CA TYR A 53 -2.52 13.17 -24.21
C TYR A 53 -1.17 13.90 -24.28
N ARG A 54 -0.25 13.44 -25.15
CA ARG A 54 1.11 13.99 -25.29
C ARG A 54 1.85 14.13 -23.95
N SER A 55 2.10 15.33 -23.46
CA SER A 55 2.76 15.60 -22.18
C SER A 55 1.77 15.81 -21.03
N GLN A 56 0.46 15.78 -21.28
CA GLN A 56 -0.55 15.95 -20.24
C GLN A 56 -0.69 14.67 -19.43
N LYS A 57 -0.47 14.77 -18.12
CA LYS A 57 -0.73 13.73 -17.14
C LYS A 57 -1.96 14.07 -16.29
N ALA A 58 -2.64 13.04 -15.81
CA ALA A 58 -3.65 13.13 -14.77
C ALA A 58 -3.26 12.20 -13.62
N TRP A 59 -3.56 12.62 -12.41
CA TRP A 59 -3.30 11.87 -11.20
C TRP A 59 -4.57 11.22 -10.72
N VAL A 60 -4.48 9.92 -10.48
CA VAL A 60 -5.60 9.08 -10.07
C VAL A 60 -5.32 8.57 -8.67
N TYR A 61 -6.20 8.88 -7.73
CA TYR A 61 -6.25 8.26 -6.41
C TYR A 61 -7.44 7.32 -6.38
N SER A 62 -7.19 6.09 -5.98
CA SER A 62 -8.20 5.06 -5.85
C SER A 62 -7.89 4.17 -4.66
N PHE A 63 -8.86 3.42 -4.18
CA PHE A 63 -8.62 2.40 -3.17
C PHE A 63 -9.47 1.16 -3.44
N GLY A 64 -9.03 0.04 -2.90
CA GLY A 64 -9.75 -1.24 -2.98
C GLY A 64 -9.46 -2.11 -1.78
N CYS A 65 -10.21 -3.21 -1.64
CA CYS A 65 -9.95 -4.18 -0.58
C CYS A 65 -8.76 -5.09 -0.94
N CYS A 66 -7.82 -5.31 -0.02
CA CYS A 66 -6.68 -6.22 -0.21
C CYS A 66 -7.10 -7.68 -0.45
N THR A 67 -8.29 -8.08 0.01
CA THR A 67 -8.80 -9.45 -0.16
C THR A 67 -9.57 -9.63 -1.47
N ARG A 68 -9.94 -8.55 -2.16
CA ARG A 68 -10.73 -8.61 -3.39
C ARG A 68 -9.82 -8.72 -4.61
N LYS A 69 -10.06 -9.72 -5.46
CA LYS A 69 -9.38 -9.92 -6.74
C LYS A 69 -10.33 -9.59 -7.90
N GLY A 70 -9.79 -9.18 -9.03
CA GLY A 70 -10.56 -8.90 -10.24
C GLY A 70 -10.06 -7.69 -11.02
N PRO A 71 -10.73 -7.34 -12.12
CA PRO A 71 -10.45 -6.13 -12.90
C PRO A 71 -10.52 -4.88 -12.03
N SER A 72 -9.70 -3.87 -12.34
CA SER A 72 -9.67 -2.61 -11.59
C SER A 72 -11.04 -1.93 -11.53
N ILE A 73 -11.84 -2.01 -12.59
CA ILE A 73 -13.17 -1.39 -12.65
C ILE A 73 -14.15 -1.96 -11.62
N ASP A 74 -13.99 -3.24 -11.25
CA ASP A 74 -14.86 -3.92 -10.29
C ASP A 74 -14.33 -3.86 -8.86
N THR A 75 -13.03 -3.63 -8.69
CA THR A 75 -12.33 -3.83 -7.41
C THR A 75 -11.79 -2.55 -6.78
N LYS A 76 -11.67 -1.47 -7.56
CA LYS A 76 -11.19 -0.17 -7.09
C LYS A 76 -12.30 0.86 -7.16
N LEU A 77 -12.43 1.65 -6.09
CA LEU A 77 -13.22 2.88 -6.09
C LEU A 77 -12.32 4.05 -6.47
N LEU A 78 -12.75 4.86 -7.43
CA LEU A 78 -12.12 6.14 -7.71
C LEU A 78 -12.37 7.09 -6.53
N PHE A 79 -11.31 7.64 -5.95
CA PHE A 79 -11.40 8.63 -4.88
C PHE A 79 -11.27 10.04 -5.43
N LEU A 80 -10.21 10.29 -6.21
CA LEU A 80 -9.90 11.62 -6.72
C LEU A 80 -9.19 11.53 -8.07
N LEU A 81 -9.52 12.46 -8.96
CA LEU A 81 -8.93 12.60 -10.29
C LEU A 81 -8.70 14.07 -10.58
N PHE A 82 -7.46 14.46 -10.85
CA PHE A 82 -7.13 15.83 -11.27
C PHE A 82 -6.04 15.83 -12.34
N ARG A 83 -6.02 16.89 -13.15
CA ARG A 83 -4.98 17.10 -14.16
C ARG A 83 -3.73 17.66 -13.49
N GLU A 84 -2.56 17.23 -13.97
CA GLU A 84 -1.28 17.64 -13.40
C GLU A 84 -1.06 19.16 -13.42
N GLN A 85 -1.57 19.84 -14.45
CA GLN A 85 -1.50 21.29 -14.61
C GLN A 85 -2.25 22.08 -13.52
N GLU A 86 -3.20 21.45 -12.81
CA GLU A 86 -3.97 22.08 -11.73
C GLU A 86 -3.30 21.88 -10.36
N MET A 87 -2.16 21.18 -10.32
CA MET A 87 -1.45 20.88 -9.09
C MET A 87 -0.37 21.92 -8.79
N MET A 88 -0.21 22.23 -7.51
CA MET A 88 1.00 22.82 -6.96
C MET A 88 1.83 21.67 -6.36
N LYS A 89 2.85 21.21 -7.09
CA LYS A 89 3.70 20.10 -6.62
C LYS A 89 4.77 20.61 -5.65
N PRO A 90 5.06 19.89 -4.54
CA PRO A 90 4.44 18.63 -4.09
C PRO A 90 3.17 18.83 -3.23
N ASP A 91 2.83 20.06 -2.86
CA ASP A 91 1.82 20.41 -1.83
C ASP A 91 0.42 19.80 -2.09
N THR A 92 -0.01 19.71 -3.35
CA THR A 92 -1.30 19.07 -3.68
C THR A 92 -1.35 17.61 -3.23
N HIS A 93 -0.23 16.86 -3.27
CA HIS A 93 -0.20 15.49 -2.77
C HIS A 93 -0.29 15.43 -1.24
N ASP A 94 0.24 16.42 -0.53
CA ASP A 94 0.10 16.49 0.92
C ASP A 94 -1.33 16.74 1.34
N GLU A 95 -2.01 17.69 0.70
CA GLU A 95 -3.42 17.98 0.97
C GLU A 95 -4.28 16.72 0.76
N VAL A 96 -4.01 15.98 -0.31
CA VAL A 96 -4.68 14.69 -0.54
C VAL A 96 -4.36 13.69 0.57
N GLY A 97 -3.11 13.59 1.02
CA GLY A 97 -2.74 12.70 2.14
C GLY A 97 -3.36 13.10 3.47
N VAL A 98 -3.58 14.40 3.74
CA VAL A 98 -4.32 14.89 4.93
C VAL A 98 -5.78 14.41 4.88
N ILE A 99 -6.43 14.54 3.73
CA ILE A 99 -7.81 14.07 3.54
C ILE A 99 -7.87 12.54 3.67
N ILE A 100 -6.93 11.80 3.08
CA ILE A 100 -6.86 10.33 3.21
C ILE A 100 -6.66 9.93 4.67
N ALA A 101 -5.78 10.61 5.41
CA ALA A 101 -5.57 10.35 6.83
C ALA A 101 -6.86 10.55 7.65
N TYR A 102 -7.61 11.62 7.35
CA TYR A 102 -8.93 11.83 7.93
C TYR A 102 -9.91 10.71 7.58
N VAL A 103 -10.05 10.37 6.29
CA VAL A 103 -10.93 9.30 5.82
C VAL A 103 -10.59 7.98 6.51
N MET A 104 -9.31 7.63 6.62
CA MET A 104 -8.89 6.40 7.30
C MET A 104 -9.21 6.40 8.79
N ARG A 105 -8.99 7.52 9.50
CA ARG A 105 -9.41 7.64 10.91
C ARG A 105 -10.91 7.42 11.07
N VAL A 106 -11.73 8.05 10.23
CA VAL A 106 -13.18 7.89 10.24
C VAL A 106 -13.57 6.43 9.95
N LEU A 107 -13.02 5.83 8.88
CA LEU A 107 -13.33 4.45 8.50
C LEU A 107 -12.92 3.43 9.57
N MET A 108 -11.89 3.71 10.36
CA MET A 108 -11.49 2.83 11.46
C MET A 108 -12.48 2.86 12.64
N THR A 109 -13.26 3.93 12.79
CA THR A 109 -14.27 4.00 13.86
C THR A 109 -15.50 3.13 13.59
N GLY A 110 -15.88 2.96 12.32
CA GLY A 110 -17.17 2.36 11.96
C GLY A 110 -18.35 3.35 12.06
N MET A 111 -18.07 4.64 12.33
CA MET A 111 -19.07 5.67 12.62
C MET A 111 -18.97 6.85 11.65
N PHE A 112 -20.09 7.49 11.35
CA PHE A 112 -20.11 8.78 10.66
C PHE A 112 -19.43 9.85 11.55
N PRO A 113 -18.58 10.69 10.96
CA PRO A 113 -17.79 11.67 11.71
C PRO A 113 -18.66 12.82 12.21
N ASP A 114 -18.29 13.37 13.35
CA ASP A 114 -18.90 14.53 14.01
C ASP A 114 -18.41 15.87 13.46
N VAL A 115 -17.19 15.89 12.94
CA VAL A 115 -16.55 17.05 12.31
C VAL A 115 -16.17 16.75 10.86
N GLN A 116 -15.82 17.80 10.12
CA GLN A 116 -15.27 17.76 8.77
C GLN A 116 -13.77 17.42 8.80
N TRP A 117 -13.17 17.28 7.61
CA TRP A 117 -11.76 16.92 7.46
C TRP A 117 -10.79 17.98 8.02
N ASP A 118 -11.23 19.23 8.08
CA ASP A 118 -10.53 20.39 8.65
C ASP A 118 -10.84 20.60 10.15
N GLY A 119 -11.65 19.72 10.75
CA GLY A 119 -12.08 19.80 12.14
C GLY A 119 -13.27 20.74 12.38
N ALA A 120 -13.79 21.41 11.36
CA ALA A 120 -15.00 22.24 11.51
C ALA A 120 -16.23 21.36 11.76
N PRO A 121 -17.20 21.78 12.59
CA PRO A 121 -18.45 21.05 12.74
C PRO A 121 -19.22 21.01 11.41
N TRP A 122 -20.09 20.01 11.24
CA TRP A 122 -21.02 20.00 10.12
C TRP A 122 -22.02 21.16 10.22
N PRO A 123 -22.48 21.74 9.07
CA PRO A 123 -23.55 22.73 9.08
C PRO A 123 -24.79 22.19 9.80
N SER A 124 -25.39 23.01 10.66
CA SER A 124 -26.57 22.59 11.42
C SER A 124 -27.69 22.12 10.48
N ASN A 125 -28.30 20.99 10.81
CA ASN A 125 -29.35 20.32 10.03
C ASN A 125 -28.93 19.68 8.70
N SER A 126 -27.63 19.67 8.35
CA SER A 126 -27.13 18.92 7.20
C SER A 126 -27.37 17.41 7.38
N LEU A 127 -27.33 16.65 6.28
CA LEU A 127 -27.49 15.20 6.33
C LEU A 127 -26.38 14.55 7.16
N GLU A 128 -25.16 15.08 7.06
CA GLU A 128 -23.97 14.65 7.79
C GLU A 128 -24.14 14.92 9.28
N SER A 129 -24.58 16.12 9.67
CA SER A 129 -24.84 16.45 11.08
C SER A 129 -25.87 15.52 11.73
N LYS A 130 -26.88 15.08 10.97
CA LYS A 130 -27.91 14.13 11.44
C LYS A 130 -27.39 12.70 11.56
N ARG A 131 -26.34 12.36 10.80
CA ARG A 131 -25.73 11.02 10.79
C ARG A 131 -24.54 10.92 11.73
N ALA A 132 -23.94 12.04 12.13
CA ALA A 132 -22.81 12.08 13.06
C ALA A 132 -23.01 11.12 14.25
N GLY A 133 -22.02 10.27 14.51
CA GLY A 133 -22.07 9.27 15.58
C GLY A 133 -23.01 8.09 15.32
N GLN A 134 -23.60 7.95 14.13
CA GLN A 134 -24.31 6.73 13.72
C GLN A 134 -23.33 5.75 13.03
N PRO A 135 -23.54 4.43 13.13
CA PRO A 135 -22.72 3.47 12.41
C PRO A 135 -22.86 3.61 10.89
N PHE A 136 -21.75 3.56 10.14
CA PHE A 136 -21.84 3.34 8.69
C PHE A 136 -21.83 1.84 8.38
N ALA A 137 -22.54 1.47 7.30
CA ALA A 137 -22.59 0.11 6.75
C ALA A 137 -22.83 -1.01 7.80
N GLY A 138 -23.63 -0.76 8.85
CA GLY A 138 -23.89 -1.76 9.88
C GLY A 138 -22.74 -2.01 10.86
N GLY A 139 -21.87 -1.01 11.08
CA GLY A 139 -20.75 -1.09 12.02
C GLY A 139 -19.48 -1.71 11.44
N TRP A 140 -19.47 -1.99 10.14
CA TRP A 140 -18.25 -2.34 9.43
C TRP A 140 -17.22 -1.23 9.54
N ARG A 141 -15.95 -1.60 9.54
CA ARG A 141 -14.80 -0.70 9.60
C ARG A 141 -13.92 -0.90 8.38
N ALA A 142 -13.03 0.04 8.14
CA ALA A 142 -11.95 -0.14 7.18
C ALA A 142 -10.65 0.41 7.74
N CYS A 143 -9.54 -0.30 7.47
CA CYS A 143 -8.24 -0.05 8.06
C CYS A 143 -7.20 0.05 6.95
N PHE A 144 -6.18 0.89 7.13
CA PHE A 144 -5.12 1.01 6.13
C PHE A 144 -4.34 -0.29 6.08
N ALA A 145 -4.08 -0.78 4.87
CA ALA A 145 -3.37 -2.04 4.67
C ALA A 145 -2.19 -1.87 3.72
N ALA A 146 -2.30 -1.02 2.70
CA ALA A 146 -1.20 -0.82 1.75
C ALA A 146 -1.33 0.50 0.99
N PHE A 147 -0.20 0.98 0.51
CA PHE A 147 -0.08 1.99 -0.53
C PHE A 147 0.55 1.36 -1.76
N LYS A 148 -0.06 1.55 -2.93
CA LYS A 148 0.41 1.01 -4.22
C LYS A 148 0.64 2.16 -5.19
N ALA A 149 1.83 2.22 -5.76
CA ALA A 149 2.18 3.22 -6.75
C ALA A 149 3.42 2.74 -7.52
N ASP A 150 3.66 3.33 -8.68
CA ASP A 150 4.96 3.19 -9.35
C ASP A 150 6.03 4.04 -8.66
N LEU A 151 7.29 3.92 -9.12
CA LEU A 151 8.42 4.62 -8.51
C LEU A 151 8.27 6.15 -8.60
N GLU A 152 7.72 6.67 -9.70
CA GLU A 152 7.53 8.10 -9.93
C GLU A 152 6.48 8.66 -8.95
N ALA A 153 5.33 8.00 -8.84
CA ALA A 153 4.25 8.39 -7.94
C ALA A 153 4.67 8.27 -6.47
N ARG A 154 5.40 7.22 -6.07
CA ARG A 154 5.94 7.13 -4.71
C ARG A 154 6.90 8.26 -4.38
N ALA A 155 7.83 8.56 -5.29
CA ALA A 155 8.80 9.63 -5.08
C ALA A 155 8.11 10.99 -4.88
N MET A 156 7.04 11.27 -5.65
CA MET A 156 6.27 12.51 -5.50
C MET A 156 5.39 12.53 -4.25
N VAL A 157 4.59 11.48 -4.02
CA VAL A 157 3.61 11.42 -2.93
C VAL A 157 4.30 11.36 -1.56
N HIS A 158 5.36 10.55 -1.45
CA HIS A 158 6.12 10.41 -0.21
C HIS A 158 7.31 11.36 -0.12
N LYS A 159 7.46 12.27 -1.10
CA LYS A 159 8.55 13.27 -1.18
C LYS A 159 9.94 12.65 -0.98
N MET A 160 10.15 11.47 -1.55
CA MET A 160 11.34 10.68 -1.28
C MET A 160 12.59 11.39 -1.80
N VAL A 161 13.53 11.68 -0.89
CA VAL A 161 14.85 12.24 -1.25
C VAL A 161 15.73 11.17 -1.91
N ARG A 162 15.52 9.90 -1.58
CA ARG A 162 16.15 8.73 -2.18
C ARG A 162 15.16 8.07 -3.13
N ASN A 163 15.50 7.98 -4.41
CA ASN A 163 14.58 7.49 -5.43
C ASN A 163 15.35 7.06 -6.69
N TRP A 164 14.67 6.36 -7.60
CA TRP A 164 15.19 5.87 -8.89
C TRP A 164 16.05 6.85 -9.72
N SER A 165 15.85 8.17 -9.60
CA SER A 165 16.54 9.21 -10.36
C SER A 165 17.81 9.71 -9.67
N CYS A 166 17.93 9.52 -8.36
CA CYS A 166 19.06 10.00 -7.56
C CYS A 166 20.27 9.06 -7.63
N ASN A 167 21.40 9.46 -7.01
CA ASN A 167 22.53 8.56 -6.79
C ASN A 167 22.22 7.54 -5.71
N SER A 168 21.45 7.93 -4.69
CA SER A 168 20.87 7.04 -3.68
C SER A 168 19.52 6.53 -4.19
N ILE A 169 19.49 5.33 -4.76
CA ILE A 169 18.35 4.92 -5.59
C ILE A 169 17.25 4.21 -4.81
N CYS A 170 17.59 3.60 -3.68
CA CYS A 170 16.68 2.80 -2.88
C CYS A 170 16.25 3.55 -1.61
N GLU A 171 14.96 3.52 -1.34
CA GLU A 171 14.30 4.05 -0.16
C GLU A 171 14.39 3.10 1.05
N HIS A 172 14.73 1.82 0.83
CA HIS A 172 14.85 0.81 1.88
C HIS A 172 16.29 0.56 2.34
N CYS A 173 17.31 0.97 1.58
CA CYS A 173 18.71 0.69 1.93
C CYS A 173 19.70 1.69 1.34
N LEU A 174 21.00 1.46 1.63
CA LEU A 174 22.10 2.28 1.12
C LEU A 174 22.44 2.07 -0.36
N ALA A 175 21.72 1.24 -1.11
CA ALA A 175 21.97 1.00 -2.53
C ALA A 175 22.02 2.31 -3.34
N SER A 176 23.05 2.43 -4.18
CA SER A 176 23.39 3.66 -4.87
C SER A 176 24.06 3.40 -6.23
N LYS A 177 24.28 4.45 -7.01
CA LYS A 177 25.07 4.42 -8.26
C LYS A 177 26.59 4.42 -8.02
N LEU A 178 27.03 4.50 -6.76
CA LEU A 178 28.44 4.48 -6.40
C LEU A 178 28.97 3.03 -6.32
N PRO A 179 30.23 2.76 -6.70
CA PRO A 179 30.77 1.39 -6.73
C PRO A 179 30.71 0.64 -5.39
N GLU A 180 30.88 1.33 -4.27
CA GLU A 180 30.97 0.74 -2.92
C GLU A 180 29.64 0.15 -2.44
N LEU A 181 28.54 0.72 -2.92
CA LEU A 181 27.16 0.35 -2.58
C LEU A 181 26.35 0.22 -3.86
N SER A 182 26.94 -0.38 -4.90
CA SER A 182 26.35 -0.44 -6.23
C SER A 182 25.02 -1.18 -6.21
N TYR A 183 23.98 -0.54 -6.72
CA TYR A 183 22.68 -1.19 -6.92
C TYR A 183 22.70 -2.31 -7.98
N GLY A 184 23.75 -2.34 -8.81
CA GLY A 184 23.94 -3.40 -9.80
C GLY A 184 24.56 -4.66 -9.21
N ASP A 185 24.94 -4.66 -7.94
CA ASP A 185 25.37 -5.87 -7.24
C ASP A 185 24.15 -6.66 -6.77
N PHE A 186 23.85 -7.74 -7.49
CA PHE A 186 22.77 -8.66 -7.19
C PHE A 186 23.26 -9.94 -6.48
N SER A 187 24.50 -9.94 -5.98
CA SER A 187 25.02 -11.07 -5.21
C SER A 187 24.41 -11.11 -3.81
N ASP A 188 24.37 -12.30 -3.20
CA ASP A 188 23.94 -12.47 -1.80
C ASP A 188 24.84 -11.72 -0.80
N GLY A 189 26.04 -11.32 -1.24
CA GLY A 189 27.00 -10.55 -0.45
C GLY A 189 26.96 -9.05 -0.70
N ALA A 190 25.97 -8.54 -1.44
CA ALA A 190 25.91 -7.12 -1.79
C ALA A 190 25.90 -6.23 -0.54
N SER A 191 26.85 -5.29 -0.48
CA SER A 191 27.12 -4.48 0.72
C SER A 191 25.88 -3.73 1.24
N TYR A 192 25.00 -3.27 0.35
CA TYR A 192 23.82 -2.50 0.74
C TYR A 192 22.78 -3.32 1.54
N LEU A 193 22.81 -4.66 1.46
CA LEU A 193 21.89 -5.54 2.21
C LEU A 193 22.15 -5.48 3.72
N GLN A 194 23.35 -5.08 4.13
CA GLN A 194 23.72 -4.90 5.54
C GLN A 194 23.16 -3.62 6.15
N PHE A 195 22.64 -2.71 5.31
CA PHE A 195 22.20 -1.37 5.71
C PHE A 195 20.76 -1.12 5.26
N MET A 196 19.85 -1.99 5.70
CA MET A 196 18.41 -1.81 5.53
C MET A 196 17.90 -0.81 6.55
N PHE A 197 17.19 0.21 6.08
CA PHE A 197 16.61 1.21 6.96
C PHE A 197 15.38 0.66 7.66
N THR A 198 15.25 0.99 8.94
CA THR A 198 13.99 0.96 9.68
C THR A 198 13.05 2.07 9.20
N HIS A 199 11.78 2.02 9.62
CA HIS A 199 10.84 3.10 9.31
C HIS A 199 11.28 4.45 9.91
N ASP A 200 11.84 4.43 11.12
CA ASP A 200 12.26 5.66 11.79
C ASP A 200 13.51 6.25 11.13
N GLU A 201 14.50 5.42 10.76
CA GLU A 201 15.66 5.88 9.98
C GLU A 201 15.24 6.45 8.61
N PHE A 202 14.26 5.85 7.95
CA PHE A 202 13.68 6.43 6.73
C PHE A 202 13.07 7.80 6.96
N LEU A 203 12.37 8.01 8.09
CA LEU A 203 11.83 9.32 8.44
C LEU A 203 12.94 10.32 8.79
N GLU A 204 14.02 9.89 9.43
CA GLU A 204 15.19 10.75 9.73
C GLU A 204 15.90 11.20 8.45
N LEU A 205 16.00 10.31 7.45
CA LEU A 205 16.58 10.63 6.14
C LEU A 205 15.72 11.63 5.33
N ASN A 206 14.46 11.84 5.71
CA ASN A 206 13.57 12.82 5.10
C ASN A 206 13.27 13.93 6.11
N PRO A 207 13.93 15.11 6.04
CA PRO A 207 13.77 16.15 7.05
C PRO A 207 12.30 16.56 7.20
N ALA A 208 11.87 16.97 8.40
CA ALA A 208 10.45 17.17 8.73
C ALA A 208 9.65 17.99 7.70
N HIS A 209 10.23 19.06 7.14
CA HIS A 209 9.58 19.89 6.11
C HIS A 209 9.40 19.20 4.74
N ARG A 210 10.06 18.05 4.54
CA ARG A 210 9.93 17.16 3.37
C ARG A 210 9.23 15.86 3.70
N GLN A 211 8.74 15.67 4.93
CA GLN A 211 7.91 14.51 5.21
C GLN A 211 6.56 14.68 4.52
N SER A 212 6.06 13.56 4.00
CA SER A 212 4.76 13.47 3.38
C SER A 212 3.67 13.48 4.44
N SER A 213 2.51 14.07 4.14
CA SER A 213 1.35 14.01 5.05
C SER A 213 0.84 12.59 5.31
N TRP A 214 1.29 11.59 4.54
CA TRP A 214 1.01 10.17 4.75
C TRP A 214 1.47 9.63 6.11
N ILE A 215 2.43 10.30 6.78
CA ILE A 215 2.79 9.99 8.17
C ILE A 215 1.58 10.05 9.13
N ASN A 216 0.53 10.80 8.75
CA ASN A 216 -0.69 10.95 9.55
C ASN A 216 -1.74 9.86 9.27
N VAL A 217 -1.53 9.01 8.27
CA VAL A 217 -2.43 7.89 7.96
C VAL A 217 -2.17 6.78 8.98
N PRO A 218 -3.16 6.39 9.81
CA PRO A 218 -2.96 5.34 10.80
C PRO A 218 -2.49 4.04 10.16
N GLY A 219 -1.43 3.45 10.70
CA GLY A 219 -0.84 2.24 10.14
C GLY A 219 0.02 2.43 8.89
N TRP A 220 0.29 3.65 8.44
CA TRP A 220 1.26 3.83 7.35
C TRP A 220 2.69 3.61 7.84
N THR A 221 3.45 2.80 7.11
CA THR A 221 4.90 2.63 7.25
C THR A 221 5.52 2.55 5.86
N LYS A 222 6.83 2.79 5.75
CA LYS A 222 7.54 2.76 4.45
C LYS A 222 7.41 1.41 3.76
N ASP A 223 7.34 0.32 4.53
CA ASP A 223 7.29 -1.06 4.03
C ASP A 223 5.88 -1.47 3.60
N ARG A 224 4.88 -0.58 3.78
CA ARG A 224 3.54 -0.71 3.19
C ARG A 224 3.40 0.03 1.86
N ASN A 225 4.46 0.66 1.37
CA ASN A 225 4.53 1.21 0.01
C ASN A 225 4.86 0.09 -0.98
N LEU A 226 3.91 -0.82 -1.18
CA LEU A 226 4.08 -1.97 -2.05
C LEU A 226 4.48 -1.49 -3.46
N ASP A 227 5.58 -2.03 -3.97
CA ASP A 227 5.92 -1.88 -5.37
C ASP A 227 4.73 -2.34 -6.21
N GLY A 228 4.46 -1.64 -7.32
CA GLY A 228 3.52 -2.07 -8.37
C GLY A 228 3.82 -3.48 -8.92
N ILE A 229 4.92 -4.11 -8.48
CA ILE A 229 5.19 -5.55 -8.55
C ILE A 229 4.27 -6.27 -7.54
N GLY A 230 2.97 -6.23 -7.85
CA GLY A 230 1.94 -7.10 -7.29
C GLY A 230 2.19 -8.62 -7.36
N PRO A 231 3.16 -9.22 -8.10
CA PRO A 231 3.38 -10.65 -8.08
C PRO A 231 3.71 -11.29 -6.73
N LEU A 232 4.07 -10.59 -5.66
CA LEU A 232 4.67 -11.27 -4.50
C LEU A 232 3.67 -11.78 -3.45
N LEU A 233 2.61 -11.01 -3.20
CA LEU A 233 1.43 -11.55 -2.51
C LEU A 233 0.60 -12.44 -3.45
N ILE A 234 0.57 -12.08 -4.75
CA ILE A 234 -0.11 -12.86 -5.80
C ILE A 234 0.58 -14.21 -6.00
N ALA A 235 1.90 -14.37 -5.88
CA ALA A 235 2.61 -15.65 -6.06
C ALA A 235 2.33 -16.61 -4.89
N SER A 236 2.27 -16.12 -3.65
CA SER A 236 1.83 -16.96 -2.52
C SER A 236 0.37 -17.39 -2.67
N LEU A 237 -0.50 -16.51 -3.18
CA LEU A 237 -1.92 -16.78 -3.40
C LEU A 237 -2.24 -17.47 -4.75
N LEU A 238 -1.28 -17.55 -5.68
CA LEU A 238 -1.36 -18.27 -6.95
C LEU A 238 -0.81 -19.69 -6.79
N SER A 239 0.21 -19.88 -5.94
CA SER A 239 0.69 -21.21 -5.53
C SER A 239 -0.45 -22.10 -5.06
N ASP A 240 -1.41 -21.55 -4.31
CA ASP A 240 -2.54 -22.31 -3.76
C ASP A 240 -3.73 -22.46 -4.72
N HIS A 241 -3.66 -21.90 -5.94
CA HIS A 241 -4.82 -21.80 -6.85
C HIS A 241 -4.54 -22.07 -8.34
N TYR A 242 -3.31 -22.41 -8.70
CA TYR A 242 -2.95 -22.68 -10.09
C TYR A 242 -3.34 -24.10 -10.55
N GLU A 243 -3.87 -24.95 -9.67
CA GLU A 243 -4.32 -26.31 -10.03
C GLU A 243 -5.54 -26.36 -10.98
N GLU A 244 -6.21 -25.23 -11.25
CA GLU A 244 -7.49 -25.23 -11.99
C GLU A 244 -7.51 -24.60 -13.41
N LEU A 245 -6.42 -24.04 -13.96
CA LEU A 245 -6.50 -23.28 -15.23
C LEU A 245 -5.48 -23.68 -16.33
N HIS A 246 -5.86 -24.72 -17.07
CA HIS A 246 -5.93 -24.90 -18.54
C HIS A 246 -4.87 -24.34 -19.56
N GLU A 247 -4.52 -25.23 -20.51
CA GLU A 247 -4.48 -25.03 -21.98
C GLU A 247 -3.29 -24.46 -22.77
N HIS A 248 -2.26 -23.88 -22.17
CA HIS A 248 -1.01 -23.62 -22.90
C HIS A 248 0.12 -24.42 -22.28
N LYS A 249 0.63 -25.38 -23.06
CA LYS A 249 1.58 -26.47 -22.72
C LYS A 249 2.97 -25.99 -22.23
N LEU A 250 3.00 -25.14 -21.22
CA LEU A 250 4.07 -25.04 -20.25
C LEU A 250 3.59 -25.79 -19.02
N THR A 251 4.36 -26.76 -18.54
CA THR A 251 3.97 -27.43 -17.30
C THR A 251 4.12 -26.45 -16.15
N LEU A 252 3.18 -26.48 -15.21
CA LEU A 252 3.29 -25.78 -13.93
C LEU A 252 4.66 -26.00 -13.30
N LYS A 253 5.18 -27.23 -13.37
CA LYS A 253 6.52 -27.63 -12.95
C LYS A 253 7.65 -26.82 -13.61
N GLN A 254 7.56 -26.46 -14.89
CA GLN A 254 8.59 -25.65 -15.58
C GLN A 254 8.58 -24.19 -15.14
N LEU A 255 7.39 -23.63 -14.89
CA LEU A 255 7.22 -22.26 -14.40
C LEU A 255 7.60 -22.16 -12.92
N GLU A 256 7.26 -23.20 -12.17
CA GLU A 256 7.60 -23.42 -10.77
C GLU A 256 9.09 -23.69 -10.60
N GLU A 257 9.74 -24.49 -11.47
CA GLU A 257 11.20 -24.66 -11.50
C GLU A 257 11.89 -23.33 -11.80
N LEU A 258 11.49 -22.57 -12.83
CA LEU A 258 12.09 -21.25 -13.15
C LEU A 258 11.97 -20.24 -12.00
N LEU A 259 10.81 -20.21 -11.36
CA LEU A 259 10.62 -19.34 -10.19
C LEU A 259 11.40 -19.87 -8.99
N GLN A 260 11.35 -21.16 -8.68
CA GLN A 260 12.00 -21.79 -7.54
C GLN A 260 13.53 -21.88 -7.65
N THR A 261 14.12 -21.95 -8.85
CA THR A 261 15.57 -22.08 -9.04
C THR A 261 16.28 -20.74 -9.20
N ASP A 262 15.70 -19.77 -9.90
CA ASP A 262 16.47 -18.58 -10.33
C ASP A 262 16.02 -17.27 -9.66
N ALA A 263 14.74 -17.10 -9.36
CA ALA A 263 14.22 -15.81 -8.86
C ALA A 263 13.85 -15.86 -7.37
N TRP A 264 13.26 -16.97 -6.92
CA TRP A 264 12.67 -17.12 -5.60
C TRP A 264 13.68 -17.38 -4.48
N PRO A 265 14.83 -18.05 -4.68
CA PRO A 265 15.87 -18.16 -3.65
C PRO A 265 16.43 -16.79 -3.28
N HIS A 266 16.84 -16.01 -4.28
CA HIS A 266 17.36 -14.64 -4.07
C HIS A 266 16.29 -13.71 -3.49
N TYR A 267 15.04 -13.82 -3.94
CA TYR A 267 13.95 -13.01 -3.38
C TYR A 267 13.54 -13.44 -1.95
N LYS A 268 13.42 -14.74 -1.66
CA LYS A 268 13.16 -15.24 -0.29
C LYS A 268 14.30 -14.88 0.65
N GLN A 269 15.54 -14.88 0.18
CA GLN A 269 16.71 -14.49 0.94
C GLN A 269 16.74 -12.97 1.14
N TRP A 270 16.30 -12.17 0.17
CA TRP A 270 16.07 -10.73 0.34
C TRP A 270 14.95 -10.42 1.35
N VAL A 271 13.78 -11.08 1.23
CA VAL A 271 12.67 -10.93 2.19
C VAL A 271 13.04 -11.46 3.57
N ARG A 272 13.78 -12.58 3.67
CA ARG A 272 14.25 -13.12 4.95
C ARG A 272 15.38 -12.30 5.54
N ALA A 273 16.31 -11.75 4.77
CA ALA A 273 17.31 -10.81 5.27
C ALA A 273 16.62 -9.51 5.74
N ALA A 274 15.65 -9.02 4.98
CA ALA A 274 14.84 -7.89 5.35
C ALA A 274 13.97 -8.17 6.59
N ALA A 275 13.49 -9.39 6.82
CA ALA A 275 12.65 -9.75 7.98
C ALA A 275 13.44 -10.24 9.21
N CYS A 276 14.58 -10.91 9.02
CA CYS A 276 15.42 -11.43 10.10
C CYS A 276 16.32 -10.35 10.73
N ASN A 277 16.50 -9.20 10.08
CA ASN A 277 17.14 -8.03 10.70
C ASN A 277 16.18 -7.26 11.64
N PHE A 278 14.98 -7.78 11.91
CA PHE A 278 13.99 -7.23 12.86
C PHE A 278 13.64 -8.18 14.03
N LEU A 279 14.51 -9.14 14.33
CA LEU A 279 14.57 -9.87 15.60
C LEU A 279 15.91 -9.58 16.28
#